data_AF-T1GRW6-F1
#
_entry.id   AF-T1GRW6-F1
#
_cell.length_a   1.000
_cell.length_b   1.000
_cell.length_c   1.000
_cell.angle_alpha   90.00
_cell.angle_beta   90.00
_cell.angle_gamma   90.00
#
_symmetry.space_group_name_H-M   'P 1'
#
loop_
_entity.id
_entity.type
_entity.pdbx_description
1 polymer ?
#
loop_
_entity_poly.entity_id
_entity_poly.type
_entity_poly.pdbx_seq_one_letter_code
_entity_poly.pdbx_strand_id
1 'polypeptide(L)'
;MCPKYVLKPDKDKNDIHYFSFMDGSIFLPNTFNTYSNNHYCIENVVFGDFPENNNLWTFFCFDSNEEETLKFELYPIGILISCAFFTLTLVVYLSIPKLRNLPGKILICLVLSLLIAYLGIACGQISPPSDKYCASFAFFIYFSLLSAFSWMNVMCFDIWLTFGW
;
A
#
# COMPACT_ATOMS: atom_id res chain seq x y z
N MET A 1 22.42 8.71 7.14
CA MET A 1 21.53 8.76 8.32
C MET A 1 20.51 7.67 8.11
N CYS A 2 20.56 6.59 8.88
CA CYS A 2 19.74 5.40 8.60
C CYS A 2 18.28 5.61 9.03
N PRO A 3 17.29 5.24 8.20
CA PRO A 3 15.90 5.21 8.63
C PRO A 3 15.74 4.18 9.77
N LYS A 4 15.24 4.65 10.92
CA LYS A 4 15.01 3.81 12.09
C LYS A 4 13.63 3.17 11.98
N TYR A 5 13.57 1.85 11.91
CA TYR A 5 12.33 1.08 11.92
C TYR A 5 12.15 0.41 13.29
N VAL A 6 10.97 0.50 13.87
CA VAL A 6 10.67 -0.16 15.15
C VAL A 6 10.11 -1.54 14.88
N LEU A 7 10.81 -2.59 15.31
CA LEU A 7 10.31 -3.96 15.25
C LEU A 7 9.24 -4.15 16.32
N LYS A 8 8.02 -4.51 15.91
CA LYS A 8 6.87 -4.72 16.81
C LYS A 8 6.34 -6.15 16.68
N PRO A 9 7.02 -7.15 17.28
CA PRO A 9 6.59 -8.55 17.20
C PRO A 9 5.17 -8.78 17.74
N ASP A 10 4.70 -7.93 18.67
CA ASP A 10 3.33 -7.98 19.21
C ASP A 10 2.25 -7.59 18.18
N LYS A 11 2.61 -6.77 17.19
CA LYS A 11 1.70 -6.29 16.14
C LYS A 11 1.89 -7.03 14.82
N ASP A 12 3.14 -7.30 14.43
CA ASP A 12 3.49 -7.95 13.18
C ASP A 12 4.38 -9.17 13.45
N LYS A 13 3.95 -10.35 12.98
CA LYS A 13 4.72 -11.60 13.08
C LYS A 13 6.01 -11.56 12.27
N ASN A 14 6.08 -10.70 11.25
CA ASN A 14 7.28 -10.53 10.44
C ASN A 14 8.40 -9.79 11.20
N ASP A 15 8.06 -9.09 12.30
CA ASP A 15 9.00 -8.35 13.14
C ASP A 15 9.60 -9.20 14.28
N ILE A 16 9.26 -10.50 14.34
CA ILE A 16 9.86 -11.42 15.28
C ILE A 16 11.37 -11.49 15.01
N HIS A 17 12.16 -11.35 16.06
CA HIS A 17 13.61 -11.37 15.98
C HIS A 17 14.19 -12.08 17.20
N TYR A 18 15.35 -12.69 17.03
CA TYR A 18 16.06 -13.41 18.09
C TYR A 18 17.45 -12.84 18.27
N PHE A 19 17.88 -12.71 19.53
CA PHE A 19 19.25 -12.29 19.85
C PHE A 19 20.15 -13.52 20.03
N SER A 20 21.27 -13.55 19.32
CA SER A 20 22.33 -14.52 19.55
C SER A 20 23.02 -14.21 20.88
N PHE A 21 23.08 -15.19 21.77
CA PHE A 21 23.73 -15.05 23.07
C PHE A 21 25.25 -14.89 22.98
N MET A 22 25.88 -15.42 21.92
CA MET A 22 27.35 -15.50 21.83
C MET A 22 28.00 -14.18 21.37
N ASP A 23 27.31 -13.45 20.51
CA ASP A 23 27.88 -12.36 19.73
C ASP A 23 26.94 -11.14 19.69
N GLY A 24 25.76 -11.24 20.30
CA GLY A 24 24.76 -10.17 20.33
C GLY A 24 24.26 -9.80 18.94
N SER A 25 24.34 -10.71 17.97
CA SER A 25 23.75 -10.50 16.65
C SER A 25 22.23 -10.71 16.71
N ILE A 26 21.49 -10.02 15.85
CA ILE A 26 20.04 -10.17 15.74
C ILE A 26 19.72 -11.00 14.50
N PHE A 27 18.96 -12.07 14.68
CA PHE A 27 18.48 -12.95 13.62
C PHE A 27 17.03 -12.63 13.30
N LEU A 28 16.74 -12.29 12.04
CA LEU A 28 15.39 -12.09 11.52
C LEU A 28 14.95 -13.36 10.76
N PRO A 29 14.00 -14.14 11.29
CA PRO A 29 13.51 -15.35 10.62
C PRO A 29 12.82 -15.06 9.29
N ASN A 30 12.22 -13.87 9.14
CA ASN A 30 11.50 -13.50 7.92
C ASN A 30 12.43 -13.38 6.71
N THR A 31 13.62 -12.81 6.90
CA THR A 31 14.62 -12.61 5.84
C THR A 31 15.74 -13.65 5.86
N PHE A 32 15.76 -14.53 6.88
CA PHE A 32 16.85 -15.48 7.17
C PHE A 32 18.23 -14.82 7.30
N ASN A 33 18.26 -13.52 7.61
CA ASN A 33 19.49 -12.75 7.73
C ASN A 33 19.85 -12.51 9.20
N THR A 34 21.16 -12.54 9.46
CA THR A 34 21.74 -12.21 10.76
C THR A 34 22.48 -10.88 10.65
N TYR A 35 22.16 -9.95 11.54
CA TYR A 35 22.75 -8.61 11.55
C TYR A 35 23.56 -8.37 12.82
N SER A 36 24.67 -7.67 12.68
CA SER A 36 25.54 -7.31 13.81
C SER A 36 24.99 -6.13 14.62
N ASN A 37 25.54 -5.91 15.82
CA ASN A 37 25.16 -4.84 16.77
C ASN A 37 25.14 -3.43 16.19
N ASN A 38 25.78 -3.17 15.05
CA ASN A 38 25.77 -1.85 14.41
C ASN A 38 24.48 -1.53 13.65
N HIS A 39 23.65 -2.52 13.37
CA HIS A 39 22.42 -2.37 12.56
C HIS A 39 21.16 -2.26 13.42
N TYR A 40 21.28 -2.30 14.74
CA TYR A 40 20.12 -2.19 15.61
C TYR A 40 20.49 -1.51 16.93
N CYS A 41 19.49 -0.95 17.60
CA CYS A 41 19.62 -0.36 18.91
C CYS A 41 18.40 -0.75 19.73
N ILE A 42 18.62 -1.11 21.00
CA ILE A 42 17.54 -1.42 21.93
C ILE A 42 17.41 -0.22 22.87
N GLU A 43 16.22 0.39 22.90
CA GLU A 43 15.97 1.55 23.73
C GLU A 43 14.67 1.37 24.52
N ASN A 44 14.68 1.83 25.78
CA ASN A 44 13.48 1.89 26.59
C ASN A 44 12.72 3.16 26.22
N VAL A 45 11.50 3.02 25.68
CA VAL A 45 10.69 4.15 25.24
C VAL A 45 9.56 4.37 26.24
N VAL A 46 9.65 5.47 26.99
CA VAL A 46 8.62 5.86 27.95
C VAL A 46 7.59 6.75 27.24
N PHE A 47 6.38 6.21 27.01
CA PHE A 47 5.27 6.96 26.42
C PHE A 47 4.41 7.61 27.53
N GLY A 48 4.72 8.86 27.91
CA GLY A 48 3.89 9.67 28.82
C GLY A 48 3.84 9.21 30.29
N ASP A 49 3.14 9.97 31.14
CA ASP A 49 3.09 9.94 32.63
C ASP A 49 2.69 8.61 33.32
N PHE A 50 2.67 7.48 32.60
CA PHE A 50 2.41 6.16 33.17
C PHE A 50 3.71 5.32 33.19
N PRO A 51 4.44 5.30 34.31
CA PRO A 51 5.76 4.65 34.43
C PRO A 51 5.74 3.11 34.43
N GLU A 52 4.57 2.47 34.26
CA GLU A 52 4.43 1.00 34.36
C GLU A 52 4.58 0.26 33.02
N ASN A 53 4.64 0.96 31.88
CA ASN A 53 4.82 0.33 30.56
C ASN A 53 6.25 0.52 30.05
N ASN A 54 7.24 0.02 30.81
CA ASN A 54 8.63 -0.05 30.37
C ASN A 54 8.80 -1.13 29.30
N ASN A 55 8.43 -0.80 28.06
CA ASN A 55 8.61 -1.69 26.93
C ASN A 55 9.99 -1.42 26.30
N LEU A 56 10.83 -2.46 26.24
CA LEU A 56 12.05 -2.45 25.44
C LEU A 56 11.67 -2.54 23.97
N TRP A 57 12.09 -1.56 23.17
CA TRP A 57 11.87 -1.56 21.72
C TRP A 57 13.18 -1.75 20.98
N THR A 58 13.16 -2.61 19.98
CA THR A 58 14.30 -2.81 19.08
C THR A 58 14.10 -1.91 17.86
N PHE A 59 14.99 -0.92 17.72
CA PHE A 59 15.10 -0.07 16.55
C PHE A 59 16.10 -0.70 15.59
N PHE A 60 15.63 -1.12 14.43
CA PHE A 60 16.44 -1.73 13.40
C PHE A 60 16.72 -0.73 12.27
N CYS A 61 17.95 -0.75 11.78
CA CYS A 61 18.44 0.00 10.65
C CYS A 61 18.58 -0.97 9.48
N PHE A 62 17.66 -0.86 8.52
CA PHE A 62 17.83 -1.52 7.24
C PHE A 62 18.78 -0.67 6.40
N ASP A 63 19.92 -1.24 6.02
CA ASP A 63 20.64 -0.72 4.85
C ASP A 63 19.71 -0.91 3.66
N SER A 64 19.28 0.20 3.10
CA SER A 64 18.39 0.21 1.96
C SER A 64 19.14 -0.37 0.76
N ASN A 65 19.00 -1.67 0.53
CA ASN A 65 19.54 -2.31 -0.68
C ASN A 65 18.93 -1.60 -1.91
N GLU A 66 19.78 -1.18 -2.84
CA GLU A 66 19.40 -0.36 -4.01
C GLU A 66 18.25 -0.98 -4.84
N GLU A 67 18.12 -2.30 -4.83
CA GLU A 67 17.07 -3.04 -5.55
C GLU A 67 15.67 -2.90 -4.92
N GLU A 68 15.56 -2.74 -3.59
CA GLU A 68 14.27 -2.56 -2.92
C GLU A 68 13.82 -1.11 -2.99
N THR A 69 14.74 -0.16 -2.86
CA THR A 69 14.44 1.28 -3.00
C THR A 69 13.86 1.64 -4.36
N LEU A 70 14.37 1.02 -5.44
CA LEU A 70 13.84 1.25 -6.78
C LEU A 70 12.36 0.83 -6.89
N LYS A 71 11.96 -0.29 -6.27
CA LYS A 71 10.57 -0.77 -6.31
C LYS A 71 9.63 0.16 -5.54
N PHE A 72 10.07 0.66 -4.39
CA PHE A 72 9.29 1.59 -3.58
C PHE A 72 9.13 2.97 -4.22
N GLU A 73 10.07 3.39 -5.08
CA GLU A 73 10.02 4.68 -5.77
C GLU A 73 9.28 4.62 -7.12
N LEU A 74 9.46 3.54 -7.89
CA LEU A 74 8.80 3.35 -9.19
C LEU A 74 7.30 3.12 -9.07
N TYR A 75 6.85 2.39 -8.05
CA TYR A 75 5.45 2.05 -7.85
C TYR A 75 4.52 3.27 -7.68
N PRO A 76 4.78 4.23 -6.77
CA PRO A 76 3.94 5.42 -6.62
C PRO A 76 3.94 6.30 -7.88
N ILE A 77 5.08 6.40 -8.59
CA ILE A 77 5.17 7.14 -9.85
C ILE A 77 4.26 6.50 -10.91
N GLY A 78 4.31 5.17 -11.06
CA GLY A 78 3.44 4.45 -11.99
C GLY A 78 1.95 4.63 -11.69
N ILE A 79 1.59 4.63 -10.41
CA ILE A 79 0.20 4.88 -9.98
C ILE A 79 -0.24 6.31 -10.33
N LEU A 80 0.58 7.32 -10.04
CA LEU A 80 0.25 8.72 -10.34
C LEU A 80 0.04 8.95 -11.83
N ILE A 81 0.92 8.37 -12.67
CA ILE A 81 0.78 8.42 -14.13
C ILE A 81 -0.55 7.79 -14.53
N SER A 82 -0.88 6.62 -13.99
CA SER A 82 -2.14 5.92 -14.28
C SER A 82 -3.36 6.75 -13.88
N CYS A 83 -3.35 7.38 -12.71
CA CYS A 83 -4.41 8.30 -12.26
C CYS A 83 -4.59 9.50 -13.19
N ALA A 84 -3.50 10.07 -13.70
CA ALA A 84 -3.56 11.18 -14.66
C ALA A 84 -4.24 10.75 -15.97
N PHE A 85 -3.89 9.57 -16.50
CA PHE A 85 -4.55 9.01 -17.69
C PHE A 85 -6.03 8.72 -17.44
N PHE A 86 -6.40 8.12 -16.30
CA PHE A 86 -7.81 7.87 -15.96
C PHE A 86 -8.62 9.17 -15.85
N THR A 87 -8.03 10.21 -15.27
CA THR A 87 -8.66 11.54 -15.17
C THR A 87 -8.89 12.13 -16.57
N LEU A 88 -7.89 12.05 -17.45
CA LEU A 88 -8.02 12.49 -18.84
C LEU A 88 -9.14 11.73 -19.55
N THR A 89 -9.19 10.40 -19.45
CA THR A 89 -10.25 9.58 -20.03
C THR A 89 -11.62 10.03 -19.52
N LEU A 90 -11.76 10.26 -18.22
CA LEU A 90 -13.00 10.71 -17.60
C LEU A 90 -13.45 12.07 -18.15
N VAL A 91 -12.52 13.03 -18.26
CA VAL A 91 -12.79 14.36 -18.82
C VAL A 91 -13.26 14.26 -20.27
N VAL A 92 -12.62 13.44 -21.12
CA VAL A 92 -13.02 13.25 -22.52
C VAL A 92 -14.42 12.65 -22.61
N TYR A 93 -14.71 11.61 -21.84
CA TYR A 93 -16.01 10.93 -21.85
C TYR A 93 -17.15 11.80 -21.29
N LEU A 94 -16.87 12.71 -20.36
CA LEU A 94 -17.85 13.69 -19.87
C LEU A 94 -18.08 14.85 -20.84
N SER A 95 -17.01 15.34 -21.49
CA SER A 95 -17.05 16.52 -22.37
C SER A 95 -17.73 16.23 -23.71
N ILE A 96 -17.71 14.97 -24.17
CA ILE A 96 -18.33 14.58 -25.44
C ILE A 96 -19.69 13.94 -25.15
N PRO A 97 -20.81 14.69 -25.24
CA PRO A 97 -22.15 14.16 -24.97
C PRO A 97 -22.54 13.01 -25.91
N LYS A 98 -21.95 12.95 -27.11
CA LYS A 98 -22.12 11.85 -28.07
C LYS A 98 -21.53 10.50 -27.61
N LEU A 99 -20.58 10.50 -26.66
CA LEU A 99 -19.95 9.29 -26.13
C LEU A 99 -20.66 8.75 -24.87
N ARG A 100 -21.68 9.46 -24.35
CA ARG A 100 -22.45 9.06 -23.15
C ARG A 100 -23.54 8.02 -23.44
N ASN A 101 -23.32 7.17 -24.45
CA ASN A 101 -24.17 6.02 -24.76
C ASN A 101 -24.04 4.95 -23.66
N LEU A 102 -24.85 3.89 -23.72
CA LEU A 102 -24.85 2.79 -22.74
C LEU A 102 -23.42 2.25 -22.45
N PRO A 103 -22.57 1.97 -23.48
CA PRO A 103 -21.20 1.49 -23.27
C PRO A 103 -20.30 2.55 -22.64
N GLY A 104 -20.50 3.82 -23.00
CA GLY A 104 -19.74 4.94 -22.44
C GLY A 104 -20.02 5.17 -20.96
N LYS A 105 -21.26 4.94 -20.51
CA LYS A 105 -21.60 5.00 -19.07
C LYS A 105 -20.93 3.88 -18.27
N ILE A 106 -20.92 2.66 -18.81
CA ILE A 106 -20.23 1.51 -18.20
C ILE A 106 -18.74 1.81 -18.06
N LEU A 107 -18.12 2.36 -19.10
CA LEU A 107 -16.71 2.75 -19.08
C LEU A 107 -16.43 3.87 -18.07
N ILE A 108 -17.30 4.88 -17.96
CA ILE A 108 -17.16 5.95 -16.94
C ILE A 108 -17.18 5.34 -15.53
N CYS A 109 -18.11 4.42 -15.24
CA CYS A 109 -18.18 3.75 -13.93
C CYS A 109 -16.92 2.91 -13.65
N LEU A 110 -16.42 2.18 -14.65
CA LEU A 110 -15.17 1.43 -14.55
C LEU A 110 -13.99 2.36 -14.21
N VAL A 111 -13.78 3.41 -15.01
CA VAL A 111 -12.67 4.34 -14.84
C VAL A 111 -12.75 5.09 -13.51
N LEU A 112 -13.95 5.48 -13.08
CA LEU A 112 -14.18 6.09 -11.76
C LEU A 112 -13.79 5.13 -10.63
N SER A 113 -14.21 3.87 -10.69
CA SER A 113 -13.88 2.88 -9.66
C SER A 113 -12.38 2.61 -9.57
N LEU A 114 -11.68 2.54 -10.71
CA LEU A 114 -10.23 2.41 -10.77
C LEU A 114 -9.52 3.65 -10.21
N LEU A 115 -9.97 4.84 -10.60
CA LEU A 115 -9.40 6.10 -10.11
C LEU A 115 -9.47 6.20 -8.58
N ILE A 116 -10.62 5.86 -8.00
CA ILE A 116 -10.81 5.87 -6.54
C ILE A 116 -9.88 4.86 -5.86
N ALA A 117 -9.77 3.64 -6.39
CA ALA A 117 -8.88 2.61 -5.86
C ALA A 117 -7.41 3.06 -5.89
N TYR A 118 -6.92 3.56 -7.04
CA TYR A 118 -5.54 3.98 -7.20
C TYR A 118 -5.18 5.23 -6.39
N LEU A 119 -6.11 6.19 -6.26
CA LEU A 119 -5.92 7.33 -5.36
C LEU A 119 -5.84 6.87 -3.90
N GLY A 120 -6.67 5.91 -3.49
CA GLY A 120 -6.59 5.33 -2.15
C GLY A 120 -5.23 4.66 -1.91
N ILE A 121 -4.74 3.85 -2.85
CA ILE A 121 -3.43 3.22 -2.73
C ILE A 121 -2.32 4.28 -2.65
N ALA A 122 -2.34 5.29 -3.52
CA ALA A 122 -1.35 6.38 -3.51
C ALA A 122 -1.36 7.16 -2.19
N CYS A 123 -2.55 7.49 -1.67
CA CYS A 123 -2.69 8.15 -0.38
C CYS A 123 -2.11 7.29 0.75
N GLY A 124 -2.36 5.98 0.76
CA GLY A 124 -1.83 5.06 1.76
C GLY A 124 -0.29 4.99 1.76
N GLN A 125 0.34 5.12 0.58
CA GLN A 125 1.80 5.13 0.44
C GLN A 125 2.43 6.46 0.89
N ILE A 126 1.78 7.59 0.62
CA ILE A 126 2.30 8.92 0.99
C ILE A 126 2.03 9.23 2.47
N SER A 127 0.85 8.87 2.96
CA SER A 127 0.40 9.15 4.32
C SER A 127 -0.40 7.96 4.84
N PRO A 128 0.23 7.05 5.61
CA PRO A 128 -0.47 5.90 6.16
C PRO A 128 -1.63 6.38 7.06
N PRO A 129 -2.85 5.85 6.89
CA PRO A 129 -3.99 6.23 7.72
C PRO A 129 -3.74 5.85 9.18
N SER A 130 -4.31 6.64 10.10
CA SER A 130 -4.28 6.31 11.54
C SER A 130 -4.88 4.91 11.79
N ASP A 131 -4.35 4.19 12.79
CA ASP A 131 -4.78 2.83 13.18
C ASP A 131 -6.32 2.67 13.25
N LYS A 132 -7.04 3.71 13.66
CA LYS A 132 -8.51 3.72 13.76
C LYS A 132 -9.25 3.66 12.42
N TYR A 133 -8.67 4.27 11.38
CA TYR A 133 -9.30 4.39 10.05
C TYR A 133 -8.69 3.45 9.01
N CYS A 134 -7.57 2.80 9.32
CA CYS A 134 -6.86 1.89 8.42
C CYS A 134 -7.77 0.79 7.87
N ALA A 135 -8.55 0.12 8.73
CA ALA A 135 -9.48 -0.93 8.29
C ALA A 135 -10.58 -0.41 7.36
N SER A 136 -11.18 0.74 7.69
CA SER A 136 -12.22 1.36 6.87
C SER A 136 -11.68 1.81 5.52
N PHE A 137 -10.47 2.35 5.50
CA PHE A 137 -9.79 2.79 4.28
C PHE A 137 -9.44 1.60 3.37
N ALA A 138 -8.87 0.54 3.95
CA ALA A 138 -8.57 -0.69 3.23
C ALA A 138 -9.83 -1.32 2.63
N PHE A 139 -10.93 -1.35 3.39
CA PHE A 139 -12.22 -1.84 2.89
C PHE A 139 -12.72 -1.01 1.71
N PHE A 140 -12.60 0.32 1.76
CA PHE A 140 -13.04 1.20 0.68
C PHE A 140 -12.25 0.96 -0.61
N ILE A 141 -10.92 0.83 -0.53
CA ILE A 141 -10.06 0.50 -1.67
C ILE A 141 -10.46 -0.87 -2.25
N TYR A 142 -10.62 -1.87 -1.39
CA TYR A 142 -10.99 -3.22 -1.80
C TYR A 142 -12.34 -3.25 -2.52
N PHE A 143 -13.33 -2.54 -1.97
CA PHE A 143 -14.65 -2.41 -2.59
C PHE A 143 -14.55 -1.74 -3.97
N SER A 144 -13.76 -0.67 -4.11
CA SER A 144 -13.56 -0.01 -5.41
C SER A 144 -12.90 -0.94 -6.44
N LEU A 145 -11.91 -1.75 -6.04
CA LEU A 145 -11.29 -2.76 -6.91
C LEU A 145 -12.30 -3.82 -7.35
N LEU A 146 -13.09 -4.35 -6.42
CA LEU A 146 -14.11 -5.36 -6.73
C LEU A 146 -15.17 -4.80 -7.69
N SER A 147 -15.61 -3.56 -7.45
CA SER A 147 -16.50 -2.84 -8.36
C SER A 147 -15.88 -2.71 -9.75
N ALA A 148 -14.60 -2.34 -9.86
CA ALA A 148 -13.91 -2.24 -11.15
C ALA A 148 -13.91 -3.59 -11.90
N PHE A 149 -13.62 -4.70 -11.20
CA PHE A 149 -13.71 -6.03 -11.79
C PHE A 149 -15.13 -6.34 -12.28
N SER A 150 -16.16 -6.01 -11.51
CA SER A 150 -17.55 -6.19 -11.94
C SER A 150 -17.87 -5.40 -13.20
N TRP A 151 -17.48 -4.12 -13.28
CA TRP A 151 -17.70 -3.29 -14.46
C TRP A 151 -16.92 -3.76 -15.69
N MET A 152 -15.72 -4.31 -15.50
CA MET A 152 -14.95 -4.92 -16.59
C MET A 152 -15.68 -6.13 -17.18
N ASN A 153 -16.27 -6.98 -16.33
CA ASN A 153 -17.10 -8.10 -16.78
C ASN A 153 -18.35 -7.62 -17.53
N VAL A 154 -19.04 -6.59 -17.02
CA VAL A 154 -20.21 -5.99 -17.69
C VAL A 154 -19.82 -5.43 -19.07
N MET A 155 -18.66 -4.79 -19.19
CA MET A 155 -18.14 -4.30 -20.46
C MET A 155 -17.86 -5.44 -21.44
N CYS A 156 -17.21 -6.52 -21.00
CA CYS A 156 -16.98 -7.70 -21.85
C CYS A 156 -18.30 -8.29 -22.36
N PHE A 157 -19.34 -8.33 -21.52
CA PHE A 157 -20.66 -8.81 -21.90
C PHE A 157 -21.35 -7.87 -22.90
N ASP A 158 -21.27 -6.55 -22.70
CA ASP A 158 -21.79 -5.54 -23.62
C ASP A 158 -21.16 -5.63 -25.02
N ILE A 159 -19.84 -5.84 -25.08
CA ILE A 159 -19.09 -6.05 -26.33
C ILE A 159 -19.51 -7.36 -26.99
N TRP A 160 -19.61 -8.46 -26.23
CA TRP A 160 -20.04 -9.75 -26.75
C TRP A 160 -21.44 -9.69 -27.34
N LEU A 161 -22.38 -8.98 -26.71
CA LEU A 161 -23.71 -8.79 -27.27
C LEU A 161 -23.71 -7.90 -28.53
N THR A 162 -22.80 -6.94 -28.62
CA THR A 162 -22.74 -6.01 -29.75
C THR A 162 -22.13 -6.63 -31.01
N PHE A 163 -21.12 -7.50 -30.86
CA PHE A 163 -20.37 -8.09 -31.99
C PHE A 163 -20.50 -9.62 -32.12
N GLY A 164 -21.15 -10.28 -31.17
CA GLY A 164 -21.30 -11.74 -31.13
C GLY A 164 -22.45 -12.31 -31.96
N TRP A 165 -23.10 -11.47 -32.78
CA TRP A 165 -24.15 -11.84 -33.74
C TRP A 165 -23.82 -11.28 -35.12
#